data_AF-A0A371MSB8-F1
#
_entry.id   AF-A0A371MSB8-F1
#
_cell.length_a   1.000
_cell.length_b   1.000
_cell.length_c   1.000
_cell.angle_alpha   90.00
_cell.angle_beta   90.00
_cell.angle_gamma   90.00
#
_symmetry.space_group_name_H-M   'P 1'
#
loop_
_entity.id
_entity.type
_entity.pdbx_description
1 polymer ?
#
loop_
_entity_poly.entity_id
_entity_poly.type
_entity_poly.pdbx_seq_one_letter_code
_entity_poly.pdbx_strand_id
1 'polypeptide(L)'
;MKPSGLLIFGDRERIFDDVPPPYEQSVRHVREQFDRDAFHEAVDDPSAYVFFGVAPCNVGIDYDWDRIPPFLGRAIWNEDKERLLPIDKAERVFERLGLTPVNTFQKEVNVRDFHPERFDAPESAWYDGPAAGVVIENRRGGSALIQEIVVDEMSNYEPIQGEPTAVSNSLVTKTRVNQAIKAVEMPGKTATTAEVHARVFEMIVREEYARLDHSNIDWKALRSAVGSVVAERLG
;
A
#
# COMPACT_ATOMS: atom_id res chain seq x y z
N MET A 1 -4.85 28.22 -16.41
CA MET A 1 -5.40 26.86 -16.20
C MET A 1 -5.37 26.63 -14.70
N LYS A 2 -6.50 26.35 -14.04
CA LYS A 2 -6.44 25.90 -12.65
C LYS A 2 -5.74 24.53 -12.64
N PRO A 3 -4.76 24.26 -11.76
CA PRO A 3 -4.23 22.91 -11.61
C PRO A 3 -5.41 21.96 -11.35
N SER A 4 -5.44 20.82 -12.03
CA SER A 4 -6.63 19.96 -12.17
C SER A 4 -7.12 19.32 -10.86
N GLY A 5 -6.50 19.62 -9.70
CA GLY A 5 -6.80 18.96 -8.42
C GLY A 5 -6.55 17.45 -8.44
N LEU A 6 -5.88 16.94 -9.48
CA LEU A 6 -5.70 15.52 -9.72
C LEU A 6 -4.45 15.05 -8.98
N LEU A 7 -4.60 14.02 -8.15
CA LEU A 7 -3.47 13.34 -7.53
C LEU A 7 -2.67 12.61 -8.61
N ILE A 8 -1.36 12.87 -8.64
CA ILE A 8 -0.38 12.21 -9.51
C ILE A 8 0.30 11.11 -8.70
N PHE A 9 0.45 9.93 -9.29
CA PHE A 9 1.00 8.75 -8.63
C PHE A 9 2.24 8.26 -9.37
N GLY A 10 3.17 7.68 -8.63
CA GLY A 10 4.39 7.09 -9.17
C GLY A 10 5.06 6.19 -8.15
N ASP A 11 6.09 5.49 -8.60
CA ASP A 11 7.03 4.77 -7.75
C ASP A 11 8.37 5.52 -7.69
N ARG A 12 9.43 4.81 -7.27
CA ARG A 12 10.79 5.36 -7.21
C ARG A 12 11.33 5.76 -8.58
N GLU A 13 10.89 5.10 -9.65
CA GLU A 13 11.49 5.19 -10.98
C GLU A 13 10.70 6.10 -11.91
N ARG A 14 9.37 6.15 -11.75
CA ARG A 14 8.51 6.85 -12.70
C ARG A 14 7.17 7.30 -12.12
N ILE A 15 6.62 8.32 -12.77
CA ILE A 15 5.21 8.68 -12.67
C ILE A 15 4.40 7.70 -13.54
N PHE A 16 3.22 7.30 -13.06
CA PHE A 16 2.34 6.39 -13.76
C PHE A 16 1.43 7.15 -14.73
N ASP A 17 1.50 6.80 -16.01
CA ASP A 17 0.44 7.13 -16.98
C ASP A 17 -0.79 6.22 -16.71
N ASP A 18 -0.53 4.92 -16.62
CA ASP A 18 -1.46 3.89 -16.16
C ASP A 18 -0.91 3.23 -14.89
N VAL A 19 -1.78 3.04 -13.88
CA VAL A 19 -1.36 2.47 -12.59
C VAL A 19 -1.05 0.99 -12.77
N PRO A 20 0.17 0.51 -12.44
CA PRO A 20 0.49 -0.90 -12.53
C PRO A 20 -0.35 -1.74 -11.55
N PRO A 21 -0.70 -3.00 -11.88
CA PRO A 21 -1.54 -3.85 -11.03
C PRO A 21 -1.15 -3.89 -9.54
N PRO A 22 0.14 -3.98 -9.17
CA PRO A 22 0.55 -3.99 -7.75
C PRO A 22 0.19 -2.73 -6.95
N TYR A 23 -0.03 -1.61 -7.63
CA TYR A 23 -0.33 -0.33 -7.00
C TYR A 23 -1.82 0.05 -7.07
N GLU A 24 -2.66 -0.69 -7.80
CA GLU A 24 -4.05 -0.31 -8.04
C GLU A 24 -4.84 -0.13 -6.75
N GLN A 25 -4.70 -1.06 -5.81
CA GLN A 25 -5.40 -1.00 -4.52
C GLN A 25 -4.96 0.22 -3.70
N SER A 26 -3.66 0.49 -3.65
CA SER A 26 -3.09 1.62 -2.90
C SER A 26 -3.52 2.96 -3.51
N VAL A 27 -3.44 3.09 -4.84
CA VAL A 27 -3.88 4.31 -5.54
C VAL A 27 -5.37 4.53 -5.36
N ARG A 28 -6.18 3.48 -5.46
CA ARG A 28 -7.62 3.58 -5.21
C ARG A 28 -7.90 4.02 -3.78
N HIS A 29 -7.26 3.38 -2.80
CA HIS A 29 -7.39 3.74 -1.39
C HIS A 29 -7.06 5.22 -1.15
N VAL A 30 -5.94 5.71 -1.68
CA VAL A 30 -5.57 7.13 -1.56
C VAL A 30 -6.60 8.02 -2.26
N ARG A 31 -7.08 7.66 -3.45
CA ARG A 31 -8.10 8.46 -4.16
C ARG A 31 -9.41 8.57 -3.41
N GLU A 32 -9.79 7.51 -2.68
CA GLU A 32 -11.04 7.40 -1.92
C GLU A 32 -10.96 8.07 -0.54
N GLN A 33 -9.80 8.02 0.11
CA GLN A 33 -9.64 8.50 1.50
C GLN A 33 -8.99 9.88 1.61
N PHE A 34 -8.16 10.28 0.65
CA PHE A 34 -7.42 11.54 0.74
C PHE A 34 -8.38 12.74 0.64
N ASP A 35 -8.46 13.53 1.71
CA ASP A 35 -9.26 14.75 1.76
C ASP A 35 -8.59 15.88 0.95
N ARG A 36 -8.90 15.92 -0.34
CA ARG A 36 -8.33 16.89 -1.29
C ARG A 36 -8.74 18.32 -0.97
N ASP A 37 -9.96 18.52 -0.48
CA ASP A 37 -10.49 19.83 -0.17
C ASP A 37 -9.77 20.39 1.06
N ALA A 38 -9.66 19.60 2.13
CA ALA A 38 -8.91 20.00 3.31
C ALA A 38 -7.43 20.27 3.00
N PHE A 39 -6.82 19.51 2.09
CA PHE A 39 -5.45 19.78 1.67
C PHE A 39 -5.35 21.10 0.89
N HIS A 40 -6.21 21.32 -0.09
CA HIS A 40 -6.21 22.52 -0.92
C HIS A 40 -6.51 23.79 -0.09
N GLU A 41 -7.32 23.70 0.95
CA GLU A 41 -7.58 24.82 1.87
C GLU A 41 -6.39 25.12 2.78
N ALA A 42 -5.53 24.13 3.07
CA ALA A 42 -4.44 24.25 4.03
C ALA A 42 -3.13 24.78 3.44
N VAL A 43 -2.96 24.77 2.11
CA VAL A 43 -1.71 25.16 1.45
C VAL A 43 -1.95 26.07 0.26
N ASP A 44 -1.03 27.02 0.03
CA ASP A 44 -1.14 27.97 -1.09
C ASP A 44 -0.90 27.28 -2.45
N ASP A 45 0.07 26.35 -2.49
CA ASP A 45 0.39 25.54 -3.66
C ASP A 45 0.43 24.05 -3.31
N PRO A 46 -0.63 23.28 -3.65
CA PRO A 46 -0.65 21.83 -3.46
C PRO A 46 0.43 21.09 -4.26
N SER A 47 0.91 21.65 -5.37
CA SER A 47 1.91 20.99 -6.23
C SER A 47 3.33 21.03 -5.66
N ALA A 48 3.57 21.91 -4.68
CA ALA A 48 4.83 21.96 -3.93
C ALA A 48 5.01 20.80 -2.93
N TYR A 49 4.09 19.84 -2.88
CA TYR A 49 4.13 18.72 -1.93
C TYR A 49 4.12 17.37 -2.62
N VAL A 50 5.01 16.48 -2.16
CA VAL A 50 5.04 15.08 -2.57
C VAL A 50 4.85 14.19 -1.34
N PHE A 51 3.87 13.31 -1.40
CA PHE A 51 3.58 12.35 -0.33
C PHE A 51 4.20 11.00 -0.68
N PHE A 52 5.06 10.51 0.22
CA PHE A 52 5.67 9.20 0.13
C PHE A 52 4.99 8.24 1.09
N GLY A 53 4.83 6.99 0.68
CA GLY A 53 4.30 5.94 1.53
C GLY A 53 4.73 4.56 1.08
N VAL A 54 4.28 3.58 1.85
CA VAL A 54 4.48 2.16 1.57
C VAL A 54 3.16 1.60 1.07
N ALA A 55 3.19 0.85 -0.03
CA ALA A 55 2.09 0.02 -0.52
C ALA A 55 2.36 -1.42 -0.06
N PRO A 56 1.78 -1.89 1.06
CA PRO A 56 2.14 -3.20 1.59
C PRO A 56 1.61 -4.30 0.68
N CYS A 57 2.49 -5.20 0.25
CA CYS A 57 2.18 -6.41 -0.51
C CYS A 57 2.90 -7.61 0.08
N ASN A 58 2.47 -8.82 -0.29
CA ASN A 58 3.05 -10.03 0.25
C ASN A 58 4.41 -10.29 -0.40
N VAL A 59 5.46 -10.02 0.37
CA VAL A 59 6.86 -10.25 0.00
C VAL A 59 7.56 -11.18 1.00
N GLY A 60 6.83 -12.10 1.64
CA GLY A 60 7.35 -12.92 2.74
C GLY A 60 6.64 -12.77 4.07
N ILE A 61 5.81 -11.75 4.19
CA ILE A 61 5.11 -11.42 5.43
C ILE A 61 3.62 -11.56 5.16
N ASP A 62 3.00 -12.50 5.87
CA ASP A 62 1.56 -12.64 5.88
C ASP A 62 0.96 -11.64 6.86
N TYR A 63 0.79 -10.41 6.39
CA TYR A 63 0.12 -9.39 7.17
C TYR A 63 -1.34 -9.78 7.43
N ASP A 64 -1.93 -9.21 8.48
CA ASP A 64 -3.39 -9.20 8.65
C ASP A 64 -4.01 -8.30 7.55
N TRP A 65 -4.24 -8.89 6.37
CA TRP A 65 -4.70 -8.20 5.16
C TRP A 65 -6.04 -7.49 5.31
N ASP A 66 -6.86 -7.94 6.26
CA ASP A 66 -8.15 -7.36 6.60
C ASP A 66 -7.99 -6.05 7.39
N ARG A 67 -6.86 -5.90 8.07
CA ARG A 67 -6.58 -4.79 8.98
C ARG A 67 -5.58 -3.79 8.41
N ILE A 68 -4.54 -4.25 7.72
CA ILE A 68 -3.48 -3.39 7.20
C ILE A 68 -3.95 -2.54 6.00
N PRO A 69 -3.85 -1.20 6.09
CA PRO A 69 -4.21 -0.30 5.00
C PRO A 69 -3.44 -0.59 3.70
N PRO A 70 -4.07 -0.48 2.52
CA PRO A 70 -3.40 -0.61 1.22
C PRO A 70 -2.29 0.41 0.99
N PHE A 71 -2.28 1.50 1.76
CA PHE A 71 -1.24 2.52 1.75
C PHE A 71 -0.95 3.02 3.16
N LEU A 72 0.32 3.08 3.53
CA LEU A 72 0.81 3.67 4.77
C LEU A 72 1.65 4.90 4.48
N GLY A 73 1.22 6.06 4.95
CA GLY A 73 1.93 7.33 4.77
C GLY A 73 3.28 7.33 5.51
N ARG A 74 4.36 7.72 4.83
CA ARG A 74 5.71 7.65 5.38
C ARG A 74 6.37 9.01 5.57
N ALA A 75 6.35 9.84 4.54
CA ALA A 75 7.05 11.11 4.55
C ALA A 75 6.39 12.10 3.60
N ILE A 76 6.63 13.38 3.81
CA ILE A 76 6.09 14.45 2.96
C ILE A 76 7.24 15.38 2.61
N TRP A 77 7.53 15.52 1.33
CA TRP A 77 8.45 16.53 0.81
C TRP A 77 7.71 17.84 0.58
N ASN A 78 8.38 18.95 0.89
CA ASN A 78 7.93 20.28 0.58
C ASN A 78 9.01 20.94 -0.30
N GLU A 79 8.65 21.23 -1.54
CA GLU A 79 9.52 21.82 -2.56
C GLU A 79 9.96 23.22 -2.17
N ASP A 80 9.05 24.07 -1.67
CA ASP A 80 9.35 25.45 -1.27
C ASP A 80 10.47 25.55 -0.21
N LYS A 81 10.62 24.51 0.61
CA LYS A 81 11.61 24.42 1.70
C LYS A 81 12.73 23.44 1.40
N GLU A 82 12.67 22.78 0.24
CA GLU A 82 13.60 21.75 -0.21
C GLU A 82 13.95 20.72 0.89
N ARG A 83 12.91 20.25 1.60
CA ARG A 83 13.10 19.29 2.71
C ARG A 83 11.87 18.47 3.01
N LEU A 84 12.10 17.31 3.63
CA LEU A 84 11.05 16.54 4.28
C LEU A 84 10.47 17.29 5.49
N LEU A 85 9.16 17.17 5.68
CA LEU A 85 8.52 17.60 6.91
C LEU A 85 9.01 16.73 8.09
N PRO A 86 9.14 17.30 9.30
CA PRO A 86 9.41 16.51 10.50
C PRO A 86 8.36 15.39 10.68
N ILE A 87 8.79 14.22 11.13
CA ILE A 87 7.95 13.02 11.25
C ILE A 87 6.61 13.28 11.95
N ASP A 88 6.61 13.96 13.10
CA ASP A 88 5.40 14.31 13.84
C ASP A 88 4.43 15.18 13.04
N LYS A 89 4.97 16.04 12.18
CA LYS A 89 4.15 16.88 11.31
C LYS A 89 3.61 16.05 10.15
N ALA A 90 4.43 15.18 9.55
CA ALA A 90 3.99 14.31 8.47
C ALA A 90 2.87 13.36 8.92
N GLU A 91 3.03 12.69 10.07
CA GLU A 91 2.01 11.81 10.67
C GLU A 91 0.66 12.53 10.82
N ARG A 92 0.67 13.69 11.50
CA ARG A 92 -0.56 14.48 11.70
C ARG A 92 -1.20 14.93 10.40
N VAL A 93 -0.39 15.18 9.36
CA VAL A 93 -0.92 15.55 8.04
C VAL A 93 -1.57 14.34 7.38
N PHE A 94 -0.96 13.16 7.41
CA PHE A 94 -1.59 11.94 6.89
C PHE A 94 -2.93 11.67 7.60
N GLU A 95 -2.94 11.68 8.93
CA GLU A 95 -4.16 11.43 9.72
C GLU A 95 -5.26 12.44 9.41
N ARG A 96 -4.92 13.73 9.34
CA ARG A 96 -5.88 14.80 9.03
C ARG A 96 -6.44 14.69 7.61
N LEU A 97 -5.67 14.13 6.68
CA LEU A 97 -6.09 13.93 5.29
C LEU A 97 -6.73 12.55 5.08
N GLY A 98 -7.04 11.80 6.14
CA GLY A 98 -7.75 10.52 6.06
C GLY A 98 -6.86 9.32 5.73
N LEU A 99 -5.53 9.46 5.79
CA LEU A 99 -4.59 8.37 5.52
C LEU A 99 -3.88 7.91 6.80
N THR A 100 -3.65 6.60 6.90
CA THR A 100 -2.92 6.02 8.03
C THR A 100 -1.41 6.17 7.82
N PRO A 101 -0.66 6.80 8.74
CA PRO A 101 0.80 6.80 8.67
C PRO A 101 1.39 5.44 9.08
N VAL A 102 2.66 5.21 8.74
CA VAL A 102 3.45 4.11 9.31
C VAL A 102 3.53 4.25 10.83
N ASN A 103 3.68 3.13 11.55
CA ASN A 103 3.80 3.14 13.00
C ASN A 103 5.14 3.74 13.43
N THR A 104 5.09 4.72 14.33
CA THR A 104 6.28 5.17 15.05
C THR A 104 6.40 4.45 16.37
N PHE A 105 7.49 3.69 16.51
CA PHE A 105 7.78 2.92 17.72
C PHE A 105 8.35 3.79 18.85
N GLN A 106 9.27 4.69 18.50
CA GLN A 106 9.98 5.53 19.46
C GLN A 106 10.28 6.89 18.84
N LYS A 107 10.25 7.94 19.68
CA LYS A 107 10.60 9.31 19.31
C LYS A 107 11.68 9.83 20.25
N GLU A 108 12.51 10.72 19.74
CA GLU A 108 13.52 11.46 20.52
C GLU A 108 14.52 10.59 21.29
N VAL A 109 14.91 9.44 20.72
CA VAL A 109 15.94 8.57 21.30
C VAL A 109 17.29 9.29 21.28
N ASN A 110 18.00 9.27 22.41
CA ASN A 110 19.33 9.85 22.49
C ASN A 110 20.31 9.00 21.67
N VAL A 111 21.17 9.64 20.87
CA VAL A 111 22.18 8.94 20.05
C VAL A 111 23.09 8.05 20.90
N ARG A 112 23.36 8.42 22.16
CA ARG A 112 24.20 7.62 23.07
C ARG A 112 23.53 6.32 23.51
N ASP A 113 22.20 6.27 23.46
CA ASP A 113 21.39 5.13 23.88
C ASP A 113 20.93 4.29 22.68
N PHE A 114 21.23 4.72 21.46
CA PHE A 114 20.91 4.00 20.24
C PHE A 114 22.13 3.25 19.70
N HIS A 115 22.05 1.91 19.71
CA HIS A 115 23.10 1.03 19.20
C HIS A 115 22.55 0.17 18.07
N PRO A 116 22.84 0.50 16.79
CA PRO A 116 22.30 -0.24 15.63
C PRO A 116 22.57 -1.73 15.69
N GLU A 117 23.78 -2.13 16.12
CA GLU A 117 24.23 -3.52 16.22
C GLU A 117 23.48 -4.36 17.28
N ARG A 118 22.69 -3.71 18.14
CA ARG A 118 21.92 -4.35 19.22
C ARG A 118 20.44 -4.01 19.12
N PHE A 119 20.02 -3.49 17.97
CA PHE A 119 18.65 -3.06 17.76
C PHE A 119 17.81 -4.28 17.39
N ASP A 120 16.95 -4.70 18.32
CA ASP A 120 15.93 -5.71 18.07
C ASP A 120 14.72 -5.03 17.41
N ALA A 121 14.25 -5.61 16.30
CA ALA A 121 13.07 -5.09 15.61
C ALA A 121 11.84 -5.18 16.53
N PRO A 122 11.11 -4.08 16.76
CA PRO A 122 9.92 -4.07 17.61
C PRO A 122 8.78 -4.86 16.96
N GLU A 123 7.79 -5.28 17.75
CA GLU A 123 6.62 -6.00 17.23
C GLU A 123 5.82 -5.16 16.23
N SER A 124 5.37 -5.82 15.16
CA SER A 124 4.53 -5.25 14.13
C SER A 124 3.12 -4.97 14.66
N ALA A 125 2.54 -3.85 14.24
CA ALA A 125 1.14 -3.58 14.47
C ALA A 125 0.22 -4.36 13.51
N TRP A 126 0.75 -5.06 12.50
CA TRP A 126 -0.05 -5.57 11.39
C TRP A 126 0.02 -7.08 11.21
N TYR A 127 0.76 -7.79 12.05
CA TYR A 127 0.79 -9.26 12.14
C TYR A 127 1.47 -9.68 13.45
N ASP A 128 1.47 -10.98 13.73
CA ASP A 128 2.18 -11.56 14.86
C ASP A 128 3.66 -11.80 14.51
N GLY A 129 4.52 -10.84 14.87
CA GLY A 129 5.96 -10.92 14.60
C GLY A 129 6.67 -9.56 14.65
N PRO A 130 8.01 -9.52 14.47
CA PRO A 130 8.78 -8.28 14.43
C PRO A 130 8.40 -7.43 13.22
N ALA A 131 8.64 -6.12 13.24
CA ALA A 131 8.41 -5.26 12.10
C ALA A 131 9.26 -5.69 10.89
N ALA A 132 8.67 -5.61 9.69
CA ALA A 132 9.33 -5.92 8.41
C ALA A 132 10.64 -5.17 8.17
N GLY A 133 10.77 -4.01 8.82
CA GLY A 133 11.94 -3.16 8.83
C GLY A 133 11.65 -1.91 9.65
N VAL A 134 12.70 -1.25 10.11
CA VAL A 134 12.62 -0.02 10.89
C VAL A 134 13.42 1.06 10.20
N VAL A 135 12.77 2.19 9.93
CA VAL A 135 13.45 3.37 9.42
C VAL A 135 13.77 4.30 10.59
N ILE A 136 15.03 4.65 10.71
CA ILE A 136 15.54 5.60 11.70
C ILE A 136 15.75 6.93 11.02
N GLU A 137 15.16 7.98 11.58
CA GLU A 137 15.37 9.34 11.13
C GLU A 137 16.10 10.16 12.19
N ASN A 138 17.04 10.98 11.75
CA ASN A 138 17.63 12.01 12.59
C ASN A 138 16.99 13.38 12.32
N ARG A 139 17.09 14.28 13.29
CA ARG A 139 16.52 15.64 13.21
C ARG A 139 17.08 16.51 12.07
N ARG A 140 18.21 16.11 11.46
CA ARG A 140 18.84 16.82 10.34
C ARG A 140 18.39 16.28 8.97
N GLY A 141 17.42 15.36 8.94
CA GLY A 141 16.89 14.79 7.70
C GLY A 141 17.67 13.58 7.17
N GLY A 142 18.65 13.07 7.92
CA GLY A 142 19.28 11.78 7.60
C GLY A 142 18.36 10.62 7.96
N SER A 143 18.32 9.61 7.11
CA SER A 143 17.49 8.40 7.28
C SER A 143 18.31 7.15 7.02
N ALA A 144 18.04 6.08 7.77
CA ALA A 144 18.65 4.77 7.60
C ALA A 144 17.58 3.67 7.78
N LEU A 145 17.69 2.59 7.02
CA LEU A 145 16.83 1.42 7.14
C LEU A 145 17.59 0.30 7.86
N ILE A 146 17.02 -0.20 8.95
CA ILE A 146 17.40 -1.49 9.55
C ILE A 146 16.36 -2.50 9.10
N GLN A 147 16.82 -3.52 8.40
CA GLN A 147 15.99 -4.61 7.92
C GLN A 147 16.74 -5.90 8.23
N GLU A 148 16.12 -6.80 9.00
CA GLU A 148 16.73 -8.10 9.27
C GLU A 148 16.68 -8.96 7.99
N ILE A 149 17.71 -9.78 7.78
CA ILE A 149 17.96 -10.62 6.58
C ILE A 149 16.89 -11.72 6.42
N VAL A 150 15.73 -11.62 7.06
CA VAL A 150 14.60 -12.53 6.85
C VAL A 150 14.09 -12.44 5.41
N VAL A 151 14.33 -11.30 4.73
CA VAL A 151 13.89 -11.10 3.33
C VAL A 151 14.59 -12.03 2.33
N ASP A 152 15.78 -12.54 2.63
CA ASP A 152 16.49 -13.48 1.75
C ASP A 152 15.91 -14.92 1.86
N GLU A 153 15.47 -15.34 3.05
CA GLU A 153 14.74 -16.60 3.27
C GLU A 153 13.26 -16.51 2.84
N MET A 154 12.70 -15.31 2.77
CA MET A 154 11.34 -14.99 2.32
C MET A 154 11.14 -15.08 0.79
N SER A 155 12.19 -15.39 0.02
CA SER A 155 12.14 -15.55 -1.44
C SER A 155 11.77 -16.96 -1.91
N ASN A 156 11.50 -17.91 -1.00
CA ASN A 156 11.22 -19.31 -1.34
C ASN A 156 9.74 -19.58 -1.67
N TYR A 157 9.02 -18.58 -2.18
CA TYR A 157 7.65 -18.76 -2.62
C TYR A 157 7.62 -19.56 -3.92
N GLU A 158 6.94 -20.71 -3.90
CA GLU A 158 6.61 -21.41 -5.13
C GLU A 158 5.77 -20.47 -6.03
N PRO A 159 6.31 -20.09 -7.20
CA PRO A 159 5.59 -19.22 -8.11
C PRO A 159 4.28 -19.88 -8.50
N ILE A 160 3.23 -19.08 -8.68
CA ILE A 160 1.95 -19.62 -9.15
C ILE A 160 2.13 -20.10 -10.60
N GLN A 161 2.08 -21.42 -10.79
CA GLN A 161 2.15 -22.07 -12.09
C GLN A 161 0.77 -22.53 -12.55
N GLY A 162 0.53 -22.45 -13.86
CA GLY A 162 -0.67 -22.98 -14.50
C GLY A 162 -1.43 -21.96 -15.34
N GLU A 163 -2.46 -22.45 -16.03
CA GLU A 163 -3.31 -21.62 -16.88
C GLU A 163 -4.11 -20.59 -16.05
N PRO A 164 -4.26 -19.34 -16.53
CA PRO A 164 -4.91 -18.25 -15.79
C PRO A 164 -6.28 -18.61 -15.21
N THR A 165 -7.08 -19.44 -15.89
CA THR A 165 -8.39 -19.90 -15.40
C THR A 165 -8.28 -20.84 -14.20
N ALA A 166 -7.34 -21.77 -14.20
CA ALA A 166 -7.12 -22.69 -13.08
C ALA A 166 -6.59 -21.92 -11.86
N VAL A 167 -5.65 -21.01 -12.10
CA VAL A 167 -5.13 -20.08 -11.09
C VAL A 167 -6.23 -19.19 -10.52
N SER A 168 -7.08 -18.60 -11.36
CA SER A 168 -8.16 -17.72 -10.89
C SER A 168 -9.18 -18.45 -10.03
N ASN A 169 -9.47 -19.72 -10.34
CA ASN A 169 -10.39 -20.53 -9.54
C ASN A 169 -9.88 -20.77 -8.10
N SER A 170 -8.56 -20.92 -7.91
CA SER A 170 -7.98 -21.08 -6.58
C SER A 170 -7.85 -19.75 -5.84
N LEU A 171 -7.49 -18.67 -6.55
CA LEU A 171 -7.25 -17.36 -5.95
C LEU A 171 -8.54 -16.57 -5.66
N VAL A 172 -9.59 -16.75 -6.44
CA VAL A 172 -10.89 -16.14 -6.13
C VAL A 172 -11.52 -16.97 -5.01
N THR A 173 -11.43 -16.50 -3.77
CA THR A 173 -12.03 -17.17 -2.60
C THR A 173 -13.37 -16.54 -2.24
N LYS A 174 -14.24 -17.27 -1.53
CA LYS A 174 -15.51 -16.71 -1.03
C LYS A 174 -15.26 -15.52 -0.08
N THR A 175 -14.18 -15.59 0.71
CA THR A 175 -13.75 -14.53 1.62
C THR A 175 -13.43 -13.24 0.85
N ARG A 176 -12.57 -13.30 -0.17
CA ARG A 176 -12.21 -12.14 -1.01
C ARG A 176 -13.43 -11.55 -1.72
N VAL A 177 -14.33 -12.38 -2.25
CA VAL A 177 -15.58 -11.91 -2.88
C VAL A 177 -16.46 -11.18 -1.87
N ASN A 178 -16.68 -11.74 -0.68
CA ASN A 178 -17.50 -11.11 0.35
C ASN A 178 -16.90 -9.78 0.85
N GLN A 179 -15.57 -9.73 1.01
CA GLN A 179 -14.87 -8.50 1.39
C GLN A 179 -14.98 -7.44 0.28
N ALA A 180 -14.82 -7.85 -0.98
CA ALA A 180 -14.99 -6.97 -2.13
C ALA A 180 -16.41 -6.38 -2.21
N ILE A 181 -17.45 -7.19 -1.98
CA ILE A 181 -18.84 -6.73 -1.90
C ILE A 181 -18.99 -5.67 -0.80
N LYS A 182 -18.55 -5.98 0.43
CA LYS A 182 -18.62 -5.04 1.56
C LYS A 182 -17.89 -3.72 1.28
N ALA A 183 -16.78 -3.77 0.55
CA ALA A 183 -15.99 -2.59 0.22
C ALA A 183 -16.64 -1.68 -0.82
N VAL A 184 -17.57 -2.18 -1.64
CA VAL A 184 -18.24 -1.41 -2.70
C VAL A 184 -19.69 -1.10 -2.39
N GLU A 185 -20.31 -1.85 -1.48
CA GLU A 185 -21.66 -1.57 -1.00
C GLU A 185 -21.70 -0.25 -0.24
N MET A 186 -22.58 0.64 -0.71
CA MET A 186 -22.91 1.89 -0.03
C MET A 186 -24.41 1.89 0.29
N PRO A 187 -24.85 2.63 1.33
CA PRO A 187 -26.28 2.79 1.60
C PRO A 187 -27.04 3.23 0.34
N GLY A 188 -27.95 2.38 -0.14
CA GLY A 188 -28.78 2.65 -1.32
C GLY A 188 -28.15 2.34 -2.69
N LYS A 189 -26.93 1.78 -2.75
CA LYS A 189 -26.29 1.34 -4.00
C LYS A 189 -25.80 -0.11 -3.88
N THR A 190 -26.33 -0.98 -4.73
CA THR A 190 -25.89 -2.37 -4.85
C THR A 190 -24.55 -2.45 -5.60
N ALA A 191 -23.66 -3.31 -5.12
CA ALA A 191 -22.41 -3.66 -5.77
C ALA A 191 -22.63 -4.15 -7.21
N THR A 192 -21.91 -3.59 -8.18
CA THR A 192 -21.88 -4.16 -9.53
C THR A 192 -20.82 -5.27 -9.65
N THR A 193 -21.03 -6.23 -10.54
CA THR A 193 -20.06 -7.30 -10.83
C THR A 193 -18.68 -6.73 -11.20
N ALA A 194 -18.63 -5.63 -11.95
CA ALA A 194 -17.39 -4.98 -12.34
C ALA A 194 -16.64 -4.35 -11.14
N GLU A 195 -17.36 -3.74 -10.20
CA GLU A 195 -16.77 -3.19 -8.98
C GLU A 195 -16.21 -4.31 -8.08
N VAL A 196 -16.95 -5.40 -7.90
CA VAL A 196 -16.50 -6.57 -7.13
C VAL A 196 -15.28 -7.22 -7.80
N HIS A 197 -15.32 -7.41 -9.12
CA HIS A 197 -14.19 -7.94 -9.89
C HIS A 197 -12.93 -7.13 -9.66
N ALA A 198 -13.00 -5.80 -9.78
CA ALA A 198 -11.84 -4.94 -9.61
C ALA A 198 -11.24 -5.03 -8.21
N ARG A 199 -12.06 -5.14 -7.15
CA ARG A 199 -11.60 -5.29 -5.76
C ARG A 199 -10.97 -6.66 -5.50
N VAL A 200 -11.58 -7.73 -6.01
CA VAL A 200 -11.03 -9.10 -5.87
C VAL A 200 -9.68 -9.20 -6.57
N PHE A 201 -9.56 -8.64 -7.77
CA PHE A 201 -8.29 -8.65 -8.49
C PHE A 201 -7.19 -7.92 -7.70
N GLU A 202 -7.49 -6.73 -7.17
CA GLU A 202 -6.55 -5.98 -6.33
C GLU A 202 -6.09 -6.74 -5.09
N MET A 203 -7.02 -7.36 -4.35
CA MET A 203 -6.71 -8.21 -3.20
C MET A 203 -5.76 -9.34 -3.58
N ILE A 204 -6.04 -10.04 -4.69
CA ILE A 204 -5.19 -11.13 -5.19
C ILE A 204 -3.79 -10.61 -5.51
N VAL A 205 -3.67 -9.51 -6.25
CA VAL A 205 -2.35 -8.98 -6.63
C VAL A 205 -1.54 -8.58 -5.39
N ARG A 206 -2.19 -7.96 -4.39
CA ARG A 206 -1.53 -7.54 -3.16
C ARG A 206 -1.09 -8.71 -2.29
N GLU A 207 -1.99 -9.67 -2.06
CA GLU A 207 -1.81 -10.79 -1.12
C GLU A 207 -0.93 -11.92 -1.70
N GLU A 208 -0.84 -12.03 -3.02
CA GLU A 208 -0.05 -13.06 -3.71
C GLU A 208 1.15 -12.46 -4.46
N TYR A 209 1.50 -11.20 -4.17
CA TYR A 209 2.45 -10.41 -4.97
C TYR A 209 3.73 -11.16 -5.30
N ALA A 210 4.49 -11.64 -4.31
CA ALA A 210 5.73 -12.37 -4.54
C ALA A 210 5.52 -13.58 -5.46
N ARG A 211 4.46 -14.35 -5.26
CA ARG A 211 4.18 -15.54 -6.08
C ARG A 211 3.81 -15.19 -7.52
N LEU A 212 3.18 -14.05 -7.75
CA LEU A 212 2.78 -13.57 -9.08
C LEU A 212 3.94 -12.88 -9.82
N ASP A 213 4.75 -12.10 -9.10
CA ASP A 213 5.92 -11.39 -9.62
C ASP A 213 6.97 -12.38 -10.17
N HIS A 214 7.18 -13.50 -9.47
CA HIS A 214 8.08 -14.57 -9.92
C HIS A 214 7.48 -15.46 -11.04
N SER A 215 6.22 -15.26 -11.43
CA SER A 215 5.49 -16.17 -12.34
C SER A 215 5.45 -15.77 -13.81
N ASN A 216 6.08 -14.67 -14.24
CA ASN A 216 5.96 -14.15 -15.61
C ASN A 216 4.49 -14.11 -16.12
N ILE A 217 3.55 -13.84 -15.20
CA ILE A 217 2.12 -13.94 -15.50
C ILE A 217 1.66 -12.78 -16.37
N ASP A 218 0.80 -13.07 -17.35
CA ASP A 218 0.10 -12.01 -18.09
C ASP A 218 -1.01 -11.42 -17.20
N TRP A 219 -0.78 -10.22 -16.69
CA TRP A 219 -1.73 -9.48 -15.85
C TRP A 219 -3.09 -9.29 -16.49
N LYS A 220 -3.15 -9.10 -17.81
CA LYS A 220 -4.41 -8.91 -18.54
C LYS A 220 -5.17 -10.23 -18.62
N ALA A 221 -4.48 -11.33 -18.90
CA ALA A 221 -5.08 -12.65 -18.92
C ALA A 221 -5.59 -13.06 -17.53
N LEU A 222 -4.79 -12.83 -16.48
CA LEU A 222 -5.19 -13.08 -15.10
C LEU A 222 -6.40 -12.23 -14.71
N ARG A 223 -6.40 -10.92 -15.00
CA ARG A 223 -7.54 -10.05 -14.70
C ARG A 223 -8.81 -10.54 -15.39
N SER A 224 -8.72 -10.93 -16.65
CA SER A 224 -9.87 -11.46 -17.39
C SER A 224 -10.39 -12.74 -16.75
N ALA A 225 -9.51 -13.67 -16.39
CA ALA A 225 -9.89 -14.94 -15.78
C ALA A 225 -10.52 -14.76 -14.38
N VAL A 226 -9.99 -13.85 -13.55
CA VAL A 226 -10.61 -13.46 -12.28
C VAL A 226 -12.02 -12.89 -12.51
N GLY A 227 -12.20 -12.08 -13.55
CA GLY A 227 -13.50 -11.49 -13.89
C GLY A 227 -14.56 -12.55 -14.21
N SER A 228 -14.19 -13.56 -15.01
CA SER A 228 -15.08 -14.68 -15.32
C SER A 228 -15.52 -15.45 -14.06
N VAL A 229 -14.58 -15.78 -13.18
CA VAL A 229 -14.88 -16.53 -11.94
C VAL A 229 -15.73 -15.70 -10.97
N VAL A 230 -15.50 -14.38 -10.89
CA VAL A 230 -16.33 -13.48 -10.07
C VAL A 230 -17.75 -13.41 -10.62
N ALA A 231 -17.93 -13.27 -11.94
CA ALA A 231 -19.25 -13.23 -12.56
C ALA A 231 -20.05 -14.52 -12.29
N GLU A 232 -19.43 -15.69 -12.46
CA GLU A 232 -20.06 -16.98 -12.17
C GLU A 232 -20.51 -17.12 -10.71
N ARG A 233 -19.78 -16.50 -9.76
CA ARG A 233 -20.11 -16.55 -8.33
C ARG A 233 -21.19 -15.56 -7.91
N LEU A 234 -21.39 -14.47 -8.66
CA LEU A 234 -22.39 -13.46 -8.36
C LEU A 234 -23.75 -13.73 -9.03
N GLY A 235 -23.78 -14.51 -10.12
CA GLY A 235 -25.00 -14.88 -10.84
C GLY A 235 -25.60 -13.73 -11.63
#